data_AF-A0A1P8PJK9-F1
#
_entry.id   AF-A0A1P8PJK9-F1
#
_cell.length_a   1.000
_cell.length_b   1.000
_cell.length_c   1.000
_cell.angle_alpha   90.00
_cell.angle_beta   90.00
_cell.angle_gamma   90.00
#
_symmetry.space_group_name_H-M   'P 1'
#
loop_
_entity.id
_entity.type
_entity.pdbx_description
1 polymer ?
#
loop_
_entity_poly.entity_id
_entity_poly.type
_entity_poly.pdbx_seq_one_letter_code
_entity_poly.pdbx_strand_id
1 'polypeptide(L)' 'MKTTVKYVVLKSLDYQLGTPLFQEEIDADAQYFDQIPAIITYQNLKLKVKSKELKRLQLPDEKEDTQTIIVKMVAI' A
#
# COMPACT_ATOMS: atom_id res chain seq x y z
N MET A 1 -15.27 4.23 9.25
CA MET A 1 -14.32 4.49 8.16
C MET A 1 -13.49 3.24 7.95
N LYS A 2 -13.70 2.55 6.84
CA LYS A 2 -12.95 1.33 6.51
C LYS A 2 -11.64 1.75 5.86
N THR A 3 -10.49 1.37 6.44
CA THR A 3 -9.18 1.67 5.85
C THR A 3 -8.56 0.39 5.32
N THR A 4 -8.34 0.33 4.02
CA THR A 4 -7.68 -0.80 3.36
C THR A 4 -6.29 -0.38 2.94
N VAL A 5 -5.28 -1.14 3.34
CA VAL A 5 -3.88 -0.90 2.99
C VAL A 5 -3.46 -1.94 1.96
N LYS A 6 -3.02 -1.46 0.81
CA LYS A 6 -2.55 -2.25 -0.32
C LYS A 6 -1.05 -2.11 -0.46
N TYR A 7 -0.32 -3.15 -0.10
CA TYR A 7 1.10 -3.27 -0.31
C TYR A 7 1.37 -3.78 -1.73
N VAL A 8 2.21 -3.05 -2.47
CA VAL A 8 2.55 -3.39 -3.85
C VAL A 8 4.06 -3.49 -3.97
N VAL A 9 4.56 -4.71 -4.20
CA VAL A 9 5.98 -4.98 -4.42
C VAL A 9 6.29 -4.88 -5.90
N LEU A 10 7.12 -3.92 -6.26
CA LEU A 10 7.63 -3.71 -7.61
C LEU A 10 8.95 -4.47 -7.82
N LYS A 11 9.13 -5.01 -9.03
CA LYS A 11 10.35 -5.73 -9.41
C LYS A 11 11.57 -4.81 -9.55
N SER A 12 11.35 -3.57 -9.99
CA SER A 12 12.40 -2.58 -10.26
C SER A 12 11.92 -1.16 -9.97
N LEU A 13 12.87 -0.22 -9.85
CA LEU A 13 12.64 1.21 -9.64
C LEU A 13 11.84 1.87 -10.77
N ASP A 14 12.12 1.47 -12.02
CA ASP A 14 11.48 1.99 -13.24
C ASP A 14 10.20 1.25 -13.64
N TYR A 15 9.69 0.35 -12.79
CA TYR A 15 8.58 -0.53 -13.15
C TYR A 15 7.23 0.20 -13.06
N GLN A 16 6.91 0.98 -14.08
CA GLN A 16 5.67 1.76 -14.16
C GLN A 16 4.46 0.99 -14.71
N LEU A 17 4.64 -0.16 -15.39
CA LEU A 17 3.58 -0.74 -16.24
C LEU A 17 3.54 -2.28 -16.39
N GLY A 18 4.27 -3.03 -15.57
CA GLY A 18 4.18 -4.50 -15.60
C GLY A 18 3.70 -5.04 -14.25
N THR A 19 3.12 -6.23 -14.25
CA THR A 19 2.54 -6.93 -13.10
C THR A 19 3.40 -6.81 -11.83
N PRO A 20 2.89 -6.29 -10.71
CA PRO A 20 3.65 -6.26 -9.47
C PRO A 20 4.03 -7.69 -9.06
N LEU A 21 5.21 -7.86 -8.47
CA LEU A 21 5.69 -9.16 -8.00
C LEU A 21 4.76 -9.75 -6.95
N PHE A 22 4.21 -8.87 -6.11
CA PHE A 22 3.36 -9.23 -5.00
C PHE A 22 2.42 -8.08 -4.67
N GLN A 23 1.17 -8.42 -4.35
CA GLN A 23 0.19 -7.48 -3.82
C GLN A 23 -0.45 -8.11 -2.59
N GLU A 24 -0.54 -7.33 -1.51
CA GLU A 24 -1.22 -7.75 -0.30
C GLU A 24 -2.16 -6.64 0.14
N GLU A 25 -3.40 -7.01 0.49
CA GLU A 25 -4.42 -6.09 0.97
C GLU A 25 -4.77 -6.47 2.39
N ILE A 26 -4.64 -5.52 3.30
CA ILE A 26 -4.99 -5.68 4.71
C ILE A 26 -6.01 -4.61 5.10
N ASP A 27 -6.97 -4.96 5.94
CA ASP A 27 -7.78 -3.97 6.63
C ASP A 27 -7.01 -3.47 7.85
N ALA A 28 -6.88 -2.15 7.96
CA ALA A 28 -6.15 -1.48 9.03
C ALA A 28 -6.94 -0.28 9.55
N ASP A 29 -6.41 0.36 10.59
CA ASP A 29 -6.96 1.61 11.11
C ASP A 29 -6.52 2.83 10.29
N ALA A 30 -7.26 3.94 10.44
CA ALA A 30 -6.96 5.19 9.74
C ALA A 30 -5.57 5.77 10.08
N GLN A 31 -5.00 5.42 11.24
CA GLN A 31 -3.68 5.85 11.70
C GLN A 31 -2.53 5.00 11.15
N TYR A 32 -2.84 3.90 10.45
CA TYR A 32 -1.84 2.96 9.98
C TYR A 32 -0.85 3.59 8.98
N PHE A 33 -1.28 4.62 8.24
CA PHE A 33 -0.45 5.33 7.26
C PHE A 33 0.89 5.85 7.84
N ASP A 34 0.86 6.34 9.08
CA ASP A 34 2.03 6.87 9.76
C ASP A 34 2.87 5.79 10.44
N GLN A 35 2.27 4.61 10.67
CA GLN A 35 2.95 3.45 11.26
C GLN A 35 3.70 2.61 10.23
N ILE A 36 3.50 2.85 8.93
CA ILE A 36 4.21 2.11 7.87
C ILE A 36 5.72 2.40 7.95
N PRO A 37 6.55 1.38 8.23
CA PRO A 37 7.99 1.57 8.33
C PRO A 37 8.61 1.79 6.95
N ALA A 38 9.77 2.44 6.90
CA ALA A 38 10.50 2.66 5.65
C ALA A 38 11.06 1.37 5.04
N ILE A 39 11.23 0.32 5.85
CA ILE A 39 11.71 -1.01 5.45
C ILE A 39 10.79 -2.06 6.08
N ILE A 40 10.26 -2.95 5.26
CA ILE A 40 9.40 -4.07 5.65
C ILE A 40 10.16 -5.35 5.36
N THR A 41 10.15 -6.31 6.29
CA THR A 41 10.73 -7.64 6.04
C THR A 41 9.59 -8.62 5.77
N TYR A 42 9.59 -9.23 4.60
CA TYR A 42 8.53 -10.14 4.17
C TYR A 42 9.13 -11.40 3.56
N GLN A 43 8.79 -12.58 4.06
CA GLN A 43 9.32 -13.87 3.58
C GLN A 43 10.86 -13.88 3.41
N ASN A 44 11.58 -13.32 4.39
CA ASN A 44 13.05 -13.19 4.38
C ASN A 44 13.63 -12.23 3.32
N LEU A 45 12.78 -11.46 2.62
CA LEU A 45 13.16 -10.37 1.74
C LEU A 45 13.01 -9.03 2.46
N LYS A 46 13.97 -8.13 2.26
CA LYS A 46 13.87 -6.75 2.73
C LYS A 46 13.26 -5.92 1.61
N LEU A 47 12.14 -5.27 1.92
CA LEU A 47 11.38 -4.44 1.01
C LEU A 47 11.49 -2.99 1.49
N LYS A 48 12.04 -2.11 0.65
CA LYS A 48 12.13 -0.68 0.93
C LYS A 48 10.88 0.01 0.41
N VAL A 49 10.16 0.70 1.29
CA VAL A 49 9.03 1.55 0.91
C VAL A 49 9.56 2.74 0.13
N LYS A 50 9.03 2.90 -1.08
CA LYS A 50 9.36 3.96 -2.04
C LYS A 50 8.33 5.06 -2.03
N SER A 51 7.06 4.70 -1.97
CA SER A 51 5.95 5.64 -1.96
C SER A 51 4.81 5.09 -1.13
N LYS A 52 4.08 5.98 -0.48
CA LYS A 52 2.81 5.68 0.17
C LYS A 52 1.80 6.74 -0.27
N GLU A 53 0.67 6.30 -0.78
CA GLU A 53 -0.39 7.15 -1.31
C GLU A 53 -1.66 6.88 -0.50
N LEU A 54 -2.27 7.92 0.05
CA LEU A 54 -3.55 7.80 0.76
C LEU A 54 -4.65 8.34 -0.14
N LYS A 55 -5.54 7.45 -0.56
CA LYS A 55 -6.67 7.73 -1.44
C LYS A 55 -7.95 7.61 -0.63
N ARG A 56 -8.67 8.70 -0.42
CA ARG A 56 -10.02 8.67 0.15
C ARG A 56 -11.01 8.61 -1.01
N LEU A 57 -11.79 7.54 -1.08
CA LEU A 57 -12.94 7.51 -1.98
C LEU A 57 -14.17 7.92 -1.16
N GLN A 58 -14.75 9.05 -1.54
CA GLN A 58 -16.13 9.39 -1.18
C GLN A 58 -16.97 9.05 -2.41
N LEU A 59 -17.66 7.92 -2.37
CA LEU A 59 -18.64 7.56 -3.39
C LEU A 59 -19.91 8.39 -3.10
N PRO A 60 -20.37 9.24 -4.03
CA PRO A 60 -21.51 10.13 -3.77
C PRO A 60 -22.85 9.40 -3.52
N ASP A 61 -22.94 8.10 -3.82
CA ASP A 61 -24.16 7.29 -3.67
C ASP A 61 -24.11 6.31 -2.48
N GLU A 62 -22.92 5.99 -1.96
CA GLU A 62 -22.74 5.06 -0.85
C GLU A 62 -22.18 5.79 0.38
N LYS A 63 -22.89 5.68 1.52
CA LYS A 63 -22.51 6.26 2.82
C LYS A 63 -21.28 5.60 3.46
N GLU A 64 -20.38 5.02 2.67
CA GLU A 64 -19.17 4.35 3.14
C GLU A 64 -17.94 5.16 2.77
N ASP A 65 -17.52 6.03 3.70
CA ASP A 65 -16.17 6.61 3.70
C ASP A 65 -15.13 5.48 3.73
N THR A 66 -14.56 5.21 2.56
CA THR A 66 -13.54 4.18 2.37
C THR A 66 -12.20 4.86 2.12
N GLN A 67 -11.21 4.52 2.95
CA GLN A 67 -9.85 5.00 2.84
C GLN A 67 -8.98 3.87 2.28
N THR A 68 -8.28 4.11 1.19
CA THR A 68 -7.34 3.16 0.61
C THR A 68 -5.93 3.72 0.69
N ILE A 69 -5.01 2.99 1.31
CA ILE A 69 -3.60 3.33 1.38
C ILE A 69 -2.85 2.43 0.42
N ILE A 70 -2.14 2.98 -0.55
CA ILE A 70 -1.34 2.22 -1.52
C ILE A 70 0.13 2.41 -1.17
N VAL A 71 0.84 1.32 -0.87
CA VAL A 71 2.24 1.34 -0.45
C VAL A 71 3.11 0.69 -1.52
N LYS A 72 3.76 1.57 -2.27
CA LYS A 72 4.87 1.40 -3.22
C LYS A 72 6.12 0.81 -2.57
N MET A 73 6.51 -0.45 -2.79
CA MET A 73 7.79 -0.97 -2.27
C MET A 73 8.62 -1.71 -3.31
N VAL A 74 9.94 -1.79 -3.08
CA VAL A 74 10.90 -2.53 -3.92
C VAL A 74 11.78 -3.42 -3.06
N ALA A 75 12.14 -4.60 -3.56
CA ALA A 75 13.14 -5.43 -2.88
C ALA A 75 14.52 -4.77 -2.91
N ILE A 76 15.29 -4.94 -1.83
CA ILE A 76 16.69 -4.52 -1.69
C ILE A 76 17.60 -5.69 -1.33
#